data_AF-J9CPE9-F1
#
_entry.id   AF-J9CPE9-F1
#
_cell.length_a   1.000
_cell.length_b   1.000
_cell.length_c   1.000
_cell.angle_alpha   90.00
_cell.angle_beta   90.00
_cell.angle_gamma   90.00
#
_symmetry.space_group_name_H-M   'P 1'
#
loop_
_entity.id
_entity.type
_entity.pdbx_description
1 polymer ?
#
loop_
_entity_poly.entity_id
_entity_poly.type
_entity_poly.pdbx_seq_one_letter_code
_entity_poly.pdbx_strand_id
1 'polypeptide(L)'
;MWNIDYNRFIQLFTYDSSQPLFFNSGLFLFLFLAFMGGYALLSGKRTTALRLGYLTAFSYFFYYKNAGDYCALLALVTLGNYGIAWAIDRSQHPLLRKLWVTLSVTLLLGQLAYFKYTNFALQTYASIVGGHFEPLDIF
;
A
#
# COMPACT_ATOMS: atom_id res chain seq x y z
N MET A 1 32.69 -17.72 -19.05
CA MET A 1 32.80 -16.53 -18.17
C MET A 1 31.39 -16.12 -17.83
N TRP A 2 31.00 -16.15 -16.56
CA TRP A 2 29.66 -15.71 -16.14
C TRP A 2 29.58 -14.19 -16.29
N ASN A 3 28.98 -13.70 -17.39
CA ASN A 3 28.76 -12.28 -17.59
C ASN A 3 27.49 -11.89 -16.84
N ILE A 4 27.64 -11.57 -15.55
CA ILE A 4 26.54 -11.12 -14.70
C ILE A 4 26.21 -9.69 -15.14
N ASP A 5 25.12 -9.53 -15.89
CA ASP A 5 24.61 -8.22 -16.32
C ASP A 5 24.07 -7.42 -15.13
N TYR A 6 24.92 -6.60 -14.53
CA TYR A 6 24.57 -5.70 -13.42
C TYR A 6 23.41 -4.75 -13.77
N ASN A 7 23.27 -4.37 -15.04
CA ASN A 7 22.16 -3.52 -15.51
C ASN A 7 20.80 -4.23 -15.38
N ARG A 8 20.73 -5.54 -15.65
CA ARG A 8 19.50 -6.32 -15.41
C ARG A 8 19.19 -6.42 -13.92
N PHE A 9 20.22 -6.53 -13.08
CA PHE A 9 20.05 -6.51 -11.64
C PHE A 9 19.44 -5.19 -11.14
N ILE A 10 19.90 -4.05 -11.64
CA ILE A 10 19.36 -2.73 -11.28
C ILE A 10 17.94 -2.56 -11.83
N GLN A 11 17.68 -3.04 -13.06
CA GLN A 11 16.34 -3.04 -13.64
C GLN A 11 15.32 -3.82 -12.80
N LEU A 12 15.75 -4.90 -12.13
CA LEU A 12 14.94 -5.65 -11.17
C LEU A 12 14.66 -4.88 -9.87
N PHE A 13 15.28 -3.74 -9.58
CA PHE A 13 14.95 -2.89 -8.43
C PHE A 13 14.07 -1.70 -8.82
N THR A 14 14.13 -1.24 -10.07
CA THR A 14 13.22 -0.23 -10.62
C THR A 14 11.82 -0.78 -10.86
N TYR A 15 10.81 0.08 -10.71
CA TYR A 15 9.43 -0.26 -11.06
C TYR A 15 9.30 -0.33 -12.58
N ASP A 16 8.67 -1.39 -13.06
CA ASP A 16 8.32 -1.58 -14.46
C ASP A 16 6.81 -1.82 -14.53
N SER A 17 6.07 -0.86 -15.10
CA SER A 17 4.61 -0.96 -15.26
C SER A 17 4.18 -2.16 -16.12
N SER A 18 5.08 -2.73 -16.93
CA SER A 18 4.78 -3.89 -17.78
C SER A 18 4.87 -5.23 -17.02
N GLN A 19 5.54 -5.27 -15.87
CA GLN A 19 5.67 -6.46 -15.01
C GLN A 19 5.55 -6.10 -13.53
N PRO A 20 4.33 -5.73 -13.06
CA PRO A 20 4.12 -5.47 -11.65
C PRO A 20 4.47 -6.71 -10.83
N LEU A 21 5.17 -6.50 -9.72
CA LEU A 21 5.54 -7.59 -8.82
C LEU A 21 4.30 -8.06 -8.08
N PHE A 22 3.58 -9.03 -8.63
CA PHE A 22 2.45 -9.64 -7.93
C PHE A 22 2.92 -10.47 -6.73
N PHE A 23 2.18 -10.37 -5.63
CA PHE A 23 2.43 -11.13 -4.41
C PHE A 23 2.30 -12.65 -4.57
N ASN A 24 1.63 -13.11 -5.64
CA ASN A 24 1.51 -14.52 -5.99
C ASN A 24 2.66 -15.03 -6.90
N SER A 25 3.62 -14.18 -7.27
CA SER A 25 4.72 -14.54 -8.16
C SER A 25 5.85 -15.26 -7.43
N GLY A 26 6.55 -16.18 -8.11
CA GLY A 26 7.73 -16.83 -7.56
C GLY A 26 8.88 -15.86 -7.24
N LEU A 27 9.00 -14.78 -8.01
CA LEU A 27 10.01 -13.73 -7.78
C LEU A 27 9.77 -12.98 -6.47
N PHE A 28 8.51 -12.73 -6.11
CA PHE A 28 8.15 -12.17 -4.80
C PHE A 28 8.62 -13.09 -3.67
N LEU A 29 8.41 -14.42 -3.79
CA LEU A 29 8.79 -15.37 -2.75
C LEU A 29 10.31 -15.39 -2.50
N PHE A 30 11.14 -15.33 -3.54
CA PHE A 30 12.60 -15.24 -3.40
C PHE A 30 13.04 -13.92 -2.73
N LEU A 31 12.49 -12.79 -3.17
CA LEU A 31 12.78 -11.49 -2.56
C LEU A 31 12.30 -11.44 -1.09
N PHE A 32 11.14 -12.01 -0.81
CA PHE A 32 10.57 -12.12 0.53
C PHE A 32 11.43 -12.98 1.45
N LEU A 33 11.95 -14.11 0.96
CA LEU A 33 12.90 -14.95 1.70
C LEU A 33 14.20 -14.21 2.00
N ALA A 34 14.76 -13.50 1.02
CA ALA A 34 15.96 -12.68 1.23
C ALA A 34 15.71 -11.59 2.28
N PHE A 35 14.56 -10.92 2.21
CA PHE A 35 14.11 -9.96 3.21
C PHE A 35 13.97 -10.58 4.60
N MET A 36 13.32 -11.74 4.71
CA MET A 36 13.16 -12.47 5.97
C MET A 36 14.52 -12.86 6.56
N GLY A 37 15.49 -13.22 5.72
CA GLY A 37 16.89 -13.44 6.13
C GLY A 37 17.52 -12.17 6.72
N GLY A 38 17.38 -11.03 6.05
CA GLY A 38 17.84 -9.73 6.57
C GLY A 38 17.18 -9.33 7.88
N TYR A 39 15.86 -9.56 8.00
CA TYR A 39 15.11 -9.34 9.24
C TYR A 39 15.61 -10.25 10.38
N ALA A 40 15.91 -11.51 10.10
CA ALA A 40 16.43 -12.45 11.09
C ALA A 40 17.83 -12.05 11.60
N LEU A 41 18.68 -11.48 10.73
CA LEU A 41 19.97 -10.92 11.14
C LEU A 41 19.81 -9.69 12.04
N LEU A 42 18.81 -8.84 11.75
CA LEU A 42 18.43 -7.69 12.59
C LEU A 42 17.70 -8.07 13.89
N SER A 43 17.30 -9.33 14.05
CA SER A 43 16.69 -9.85 15.28
C SER A 43 17.67 -9.90 16.47
N GLY A 44 18.96 -9.68 16.24
CA GLY A 44 19.98 -9.55 17.28
C GLY A 44 19.78 -8.31 18.15
N LYS A 45 19.28 -8.51 19.36
CA LYS A 45 19.05 -7.56 20.46
C LYS A 45 19.87 -6.25 20.35
N ARG A 46 19.24 -5.13 19.94
CA ARG A 46 19.36 -3.80 20.61
C ARG A 46 18.63 -2.62 19.97
N THR A 47 17.93 -2.74 18.84
CA THR A 47 17.22 -1.57 18.30
C THR A 47 15.90 -1.90 17.64
N THR A 48 14.85 -1.98 18.46
CA THR A 48 13.44 -2.13 18.02
C THR A 48 13.06 -1.11 16.94
N ALA A 49 13.54 0.13 17.04
CA ALA A 49 13.29 1.17 16.05
C ALA A 49 13.88 0.86 14.66
N LEU A 50 15.11 0.32 14.59
CA LEU A 50 15.72 -0.06 13.30
C LEU A 50 14.97 -1.22 12.65
N ARG A 51 14.51 -2.19 13.45
CA ARG A 51 13.71 -3.32 12.96
C ARG A 51 12.36 -2.86 12.39
N LEU A 52 11.67 -1.96 13.09
CA LEU A 52 10.42 -1.37 12.60
C LEU A 52 10.67 -0.54 11.33
N GLY A 53 11.72 0.27 11.31
CA GLY A 53 12.10 1.04 10.12
C GLY A 53 12.41 0.15 8.91
N TYR A 54 13.16 -0.93 9.12
CA TYR A 54 13.46 -1.94 8.09
C TYR A 54 12.18 -2.59 7.56
N LEU A 55 11.30 -3.06 8.46
CA LEU A 55 10.04 -3.70 8.08
C LEU A 55 9.13 -2.75 7.30
N THR A 56 8.98 -1.50 7.77
CA THR A 56 8.17 -0.50 7.09
C THR A 56 8.77 -0.14 5.73
N ALA A 57 10.07 0.18 5.65
CA ALA A 57 10.71 0.55 4.39
C ALA A 57 10.59 -0.55 3.33
N PHE A 58 10.81 -1.81 3.71
CA PHE A 58 10.67 -2.94 2.78
C PHE A 58 9.22 -3.19 2.38
N SER A 59 8.26 -3.05 3.31
CA SER A 59 6.83 -3.13 2.97
C SER A 59 6.46 -2.09 1.89
N TYR A 60 6.92 -0.85 2.06
CA TYR A 60 6.74 0.21 1.06
C TYR A 60 7.45 -0.10 -0.26
N PHE A 61 8.65 -0.68 -0.21
CA PHE A 61 9.38 -1.09 -1.41
C PHE A 61 8.65 -2.18 -2.20
N PHE A 62 8.17 -3.24 -1.52
CA PHE A 62 7.38 -4.28 -2.18
C PHE A 62 6.09 -3.74 -2.77
N TYR A 63 5.41 -2.85 -2.05
CA TYR A 63 4.19 -2.22 -2.53
C TYR A 63 4.42 -1.29 -3.72
N TYR A 64 5.50 -0.51 -3.71
CA TYR A 64 5.93 0.30 -4.85
C TYR A 64 6.16 -0.56 -6.10
N LYS A 65 6.83 -1.72 -5.96
CA LYS A 65 7.03 -2.64 -7.08
C LYS A 65 5.75 -3.33 -7.55
N ASN A 66 4.73 -3.42 -6.71
CA ASN A 66 3.45 -4.04 -7.05
C ASN A 66 2.48 -3.06 -7.73
N ALA A 67 2.33 -1.87 -7.16
CA ALA A 67 1.24 -0.94 -7.51
C ALA A 67 1.73 0.46 -7.91
N GLY A 68 3.04 0.68 -8.06
CA GLY A 68 3.60 1.94 -8.59
C GLY A 68 3.13 3.18 -7.81
N ASP A 69 2.39 4.04 -8.50
CA ASP A 69 1.92 5.35 -8.02
C ASP A 69 0.98 5.27 -6.80
N TYR A 70 0.28 4.15 -6.61
CA TYR A 70 -0.57 3.94 -5.43
C TYR A 70 0.24 3.81 -4.13
N CYS A 71 1.56 3.69 -4.20
CA CYS A 71 2.42 3.75 -3.02
C CYS A 71 2.31 5.10 -2.29
N ALA A 72 2.15 6.21 -3.00
CA ALA A 72 1.94 7.52 -2.40
C ALA A 72 0.59 7.60 -1.67
N LEU A 73 -0.44 7.00 -2.25
CA LEU A 73 -1.75 6.86 -1.61
C LEU A 73 -1.64 6.04 -0.32
N LEU A 74 -0.93 4.90 -0.36
CA LEU A 74 -0.69 4.07 0.83
C LEU A 74 0.03 4.86 1.93
N ALA A 75 1.03 5.67 1.55
CA ALA A 75 1.74 6.56 2.47
C ALA A 75 0.80 7.54 3.16
N LEU A 76 -0.02 8.23 2.37
CA LEU A 76 -0.97 9.23 2.86
C LEU A 76 -1.98 8.59 3.81
N VAL A 77 -2.55 7.44 3.43
CA VAL A 77 -3.53 6.71 4.25
C VAL A 77 -2.91 6.23 5.56
N THR A 78 -1.70 5.66 5.50
CA THR A 78 -0.99 5.18 6.70
C THR A 78 -0.67 6.32 7.66
N LEU A 79 -0.11 7.43 7.16
CA LEU A 79 0.23 8.61 7.96
C LEU A 79 -1.01 9.30 8.51
N GLY A 80 -2.07 9.42 7.70
CA GLY A 80 -3.36 9.96 8.10
C GLY A 80 -4.01 9.15 9.22
N ASN A 81 -4.08 7.83 9.08
CA ASN A 81 -4.60 6.96 10.13
C ASN A 81 -3.76 7.00 11.39
N TYR A 82 -2.43 7.04 11.26
CA TYR A 82 -1.55 7.19 12.42
C TYR A 82 -1.79 8.51 13.15
N GLY A 83 -1.94 9.62 12.43
CA GLY A 83 -2.29 10.93 13.00
C GLY A 83 -3.64 10.93 13.71
N ILE A 84 -4.66 10.30 13.11
CA ILE A 84 -5.99 10.16 13.74
C ILE A 84 -5.91 9.29 14.99
N ALA A 85 -5.20 8.16 14.94
CA ALA A 85 -4.99 7.29 16.10
C ALA A 85 -4.28 8.03 17.24
N TRP A 86 -3.26 8.84 16.92
CA TRP A 86 -2.58 9.68 17.89
C TRP A 86 -3.50 10.76 18.50
N ALA A 87 -4.38 11.36 17.69
CA ALA A 87 -5.39 12.31 18.16
C ALA A 87 -6.44 11.64 19.08
N ILE A 88 -6.82 10.40 18.80
CA ILE A 88 -7.72 9.59 19.64
C ILE A 88 -7.07 9.28 20.99
N ASP A 89 -5.78 8.95 21.00
CA ASP A 89 -5.04 8.64 22.22
C ASP A 89 -4.93 9.88 23.13
N ARG A 90 -4.63 11.05 22.56
CA ARG A 90 -4.49 12.30 23.31
C ARG A 90 -5.81 12.92 23.76
N SER A 91 -6.92 12.57 23.14
CA SER A 91 -8.24 13.14 23.47
C SER A 91 -8.86 12.46 24.70
N GLN A 92 -9.10 13.24 25.75
CA GLN A 92 -9.79 12.75 26.95
C GLN A 92 -11.32 12.84 26.85
N HIS A 93 -11.83 13.67 25.92
CA HIS A 93 -13.26 13.92 25.79
C HIS A 93 -13.93 12.83 24.91
N PRO A 94 -14.94 12.10 25.42
CA PRO A 94 -15.51 10.95 24.72
C PRO A 94 -16.14 11.29 23.37
N LEU A 95 -16.75 12.48 23.22
CA LEU A 95 -17.33 12.91 21.94
C LEU A 95 -16.26 13.16 20.86
N LEU A 96 -15.12 13.75 21.23
CA LEU A 96 -14.03 14.03 20.29
C LEU A 96 -13.40 12.72 19.81
N ARG A 97 -13.18 11.76 20.73
CA ARG A 97 -12.73 10.40 20.36
C ARG A 97 -13.68 9.73 19.36
N LYS A 98 -14.99 9.81 19.61
CA LYS A 98 -16.00 9.24 18.71
C LYS A 98 -15.96 9.91 17.32
N LEU A 99 -15.80 11.24 17.27
CA LEU A 99 -15.67 11.97 16.01
C LEU A 99 -14.45 11.50 15.20
N TRP A 100 -13.28 11.39 15.85
CA TRP A 100 -12.05 10.93 15.21
C TRP A 100 -12.15 9.51 14.65
N VAL A 101 -12.77 8.59 15.41
CA VAL A 101 -13.00 7.21 14.95
C VAL A 101 -13.95 7.21 13.75
N THR A 102 -15.08 7.92 13.83
CA THR A 102 -16.03 8.01 12.72
C THR A 102 -15.36 8.58 11.48
N LEU A 103 -14.50 9.60 11.62
CA LEU A 103 -13.75 10.19 10.52
C LEU A 103 -12.78 9.19 9.88
N SER A 104 -11.97 8.47 10.67
CA SER A 104 -11.06 7.43 10.15
C SER A 104 -11.80 6.34 9.40
N VAL A 105 -12.89 5.81 9.96
CA VAL A 105 -13.72 4.79 9.32
C VAL A 105 -14.34 5.32 8.03
N THR A 106 -14.85 6.55 8.04
CA THR A 106 -15.46 7.18 6.87
C THR A 106 -14.45 7.37 5.74
N LEU A 107 -13.22 7.80 6.05
CA LEU A 107 -12.16 7.93 5.05
C LEU A 107 -11.76 6.59 4.45
N LEU A 108 -11.59 5.55 5.28
CA LEU A 108 -11.25 4.21 4.80
C LEU A 108 -12.37 3.61 3.93
N LEU A 109 -13.63 3.74 4.36
CA LEU A 109 -14.78 3.29 3.59
C LEU A 109 -14.96 4.11 2.31
N GLY A 110 -14.72 5.41 2.37
CA GLY A 110 -14.76 6.31 1.21
C GLY A 110 -13.71 5.93 0.17
N GLN A 111 -12.48 5.64 0.60
CA GLN A 111 -11.44 5.12 -0.29
C GLN A 111 -11.86 3.78 -0.93
N LEU A 112 -12.40 2.86 -0.14
CA LEU A 112 -12.89 1.59 -0.66
C LEU A 112 -14.02 1.79 -1.66
N ALA A 113 -14.99 2.66 -1.35
CA ALA A 113 -16.09 3.02 -2.25
C ALA A 113 -15.56 3.61 -3.57
N TYR A 114 -14.62 4.55 -3.47
CA TYR A 114 -14.02 5.22 -4.62
C TYR A 114 -13.28 4.23 -5.54
N PHE A 115 -12.36 3.44 -5.00
CA PHE A 115 -11.55 2.53 -5.83
C PHE A 115 -12.30 1.28 -6.28
N LYS A 116 -13.20 0.73 -5.46
CA LYS A 116 -13.84 -0.57 -5.76
C LYS A 116 -15.22 -0.45 -6.40
N TYR A 117 -16.00 0.56 -6.03
CA TYR A 117 -17.43 0.59 -6.34
C TYR A 117 -17.84 1.71 -7.30
N THR A 118 -16.98 2.69 -7.57
CA THR A 118 -17.30 3.80 -8.50
C THR A 118 -17.66 3.31 -9.89
N ASN A 119 -16.83 2.47 -10.49
CA ASN A 119 -17.09 1.92 -11.83
C ASN A 119 -18.38 1.09 -11.88
N PHE A 120 -18.64 0.28 -10.85
CA PHE A 120 -19.89 -0.49 -10.72
C PHE A 120 -21.13 0.41 -10.59
N ALA A 121 -21.05 1.45 -9.76
CA ALA A 121 -22.14 2.39 -9.54
C ALA A 121 -22.46 3.20 -10.81
N LEU A 122 -21.43 3.69 -11.50
CA LEU A 122 -21.57 4.43 -12.75
C LEU A 122 -22.11 3.55 -13.88
N GLN A 123 -21.63 2.30 -13.99
CA GLN A 123 -22.16 1.33 -14.94
C GLN A 123 -23.63 1.04 -14.70
N THR A 124 -24.04 0.85 -13.43
CA THR A 124 -25.45 0.61 -13.06
C THR A 124 -26.31 1.81 -13.42
N TYR A 125 -25.84 3.03 -13.11
CA TYR A 125 -26.53 4.27 -13.45
C TYR A 125 -26.70 4.44 -14.96
N ALA A 126 -25.64 4.25 -15.74
CA ALA A 126 -25.69 4.33 -17.20
C ALA A 126 -26.64 3.29 -17.81
N SER A 127 -26.67 2.07 -17.26
CA SER A 127 -27.57 1.00 -17.69
C SER A 127 -29.05 1.35 -17.46
N ILE A 128 -29.36 2.11 -16.40
CA ILE A 128 -30.72 2.56 -16.09
C ILE A 128 -31.14 3.71 -17.02
N VAL A 129 -30.22 4.63 -17.33
CA VAL A 129 -30.48 5.84 -18.14
C VAL A 129 -30.36 5.56 -19.65
N GLY A 130 -29.90 4.38 -20.04
CA GLY A 130 -29.67 4.00 -21.44
C GLY A 130 -28.43 4.65 -22.06
N GLY A 131 -27.48 5.10 -21.22
CA GLY A 131 -26.22 5.71 -21.65
C GLY A 131 -25.12 4.68 -21.87
N HIS A 132 -24.15 5.02 -22.73
CA HIS A 132 -22.90 4.26 -22.84
C HIS A 132 -21.96 4.66 -21.71
N PHE A 133 -21.44 3.67 -20.97
CA PHE A 133 -20.46 3.87 -19.90
C PHE A 133 -19.09 3.40 -20.35
N GLU A 134 -18.10 4.28 -20.24
CA GLU A 134 -16.69 3.97 -20.38
C GLU A 134 -16.07 3.97 -18.96
N PRO A 135 -15.44 2.87 -18.52
CA PRO A 135 -14.86 2.78 -17.19
C PRO A 135 -13.84 3.89 -16.94
N LEU A 136 -13.91 4.52 -15.78
CA LEU A 136 -12.86 5.44 -15.35
C LEU A 136 -11.60 4.64 -15.02
N ASP A 137 -10.45 5.20 -15.38
CA ASP A 137 -9.11 4.60 -15.19
C ASP A 137 -8.66 4.76 -13.71
N ILE A 138 -9.45 4.18 -12.81
CA ILE A 138 -9.27 4.13 -11.37
C ILE A 138 -9.15 2.65 -10.98
N PHE A 139 -7.95 2.11 -11.21
CA PHE A 139 -7.56 0.69 -11.18
C PHE A 139 -8.17 -0.21 -12.27
#